data_AF-A0A365CYK9-F1
#
_entry.id   AF-A0A365CYK9-F1
#
_cell.length_a   1.000
_cell.length_b   1.000
_cell.length_c   1.000
_cell.angle_alpha   90.00
_cell.angle_beta   90.00
_cell.angle_gamma   90.00
#
_symmetry.space_group_name_H-M   'P 1'
#
loop_
_entity.id
_entity.type
_entity.pdbx_description
1 polymer ?
#
loop_
_entity_poly.entity_id
_entity_poly.type
_entity_poly.pdbx_seq_one_letter_code
_entity_poly.pdbx_strand_id
1 'polypeptide(L)'
;MTQPSPSPGPDTPRSGEPSGGGPLAGARVLVTRSPERAAALVDALGRAGAETVLLPLIDFERAPDQHAVDVACDALAAGAFDWLVLSSATTVHVLLEKAADRGFGLAGLVPEGTRIAAIGPATRRLLESGGLTVSLVPAGEQSAAGLLGVWPGGGRILLPQADIAAATLADGLRAAGGDVSTVTAYRTVDYPAAAERRLAVQADDGGARHQPPSYSLLTPEGAAAEIAAGRIDAAIAASPSAVRRLSALAGRPGCRLVVIGRSTAEQAVALGLDVAAVADEPTPDGLVAAVAKALNPP
;
A
#
# COMPACT_ATOMS: atom_id res chain seq x y z
N MET A 1 -56.51 38.53 41.92
CA MET A 1 -55.15 38.72 42.46
C MET A 1 -54.28 37.67 41.79
N THR A 2 -53.59 38.07 40.72
CA THR A 2 -52.91 37.18 39.78
C THR A 2 -51.43 37.55 39.83
N GLN A 3 -50.56 36.60 40.18
CA GLN A 3 -49.12 36.83 40.21
C GLN A 3 -48.55 36.97 38.79
N PRO A 4 -47.50 37.79 38.56
CA PRO A 4 -46.72 37.77 37.33
C PRO A 4 -45.50 36.84 37.44
N SER A 5 -45.22 36.14 36.34
CA SER A 5 -44.06 35.27 36.09
C SER A 5 -42.72 36.04 36.12
N PRO A 6 -41.60 35.41 36.53
CA PRO A 6 -40.26 35.99 36.37
C PRO A 6 -39.64 35.66 35.00
N SER A 7 -38.91 36.64 34.46
CA SER A 7 -38.15 36.63 33.20
C SER A 7 -37.01 35.60 33.15
N PRO A 8 -36.59 35.10 31.97
CA PRO A 8 -35.43 34.23 31.83
C PRO A 8 -34.11 35.04 31.89
N GLY A 9 -33.13 34.51 32.63
CA GLY A 9 -31.77 35.06 32.75
C GLY A 9 -30.89 34.82 31.52
N PRO A 10 -29.67 35.37 31.51
CA PRO A 10 -28.82 35.44 30.32
C PRO A 10 -28.23 34.08 29.93
N ASP A 11 -28.18 33.85 28.62
CA ASP A 11 -27.56 32.69 27.97
C ASP A 11 -26.11 32.50 28.42
N THR A 12 -25.87 31.38 29.11
CA THR A 12 -24.54 30.78 29.23
C THR A 12 -24.06 30.34 27.84
N PRO A 13 -22.80 30.66 27.44
CA PRO A 13 -22.26 30.22 26.17
C PRO A 13 -22.15 28.69 26.19
N ARG A 14 -22.79 28.03 25.22
CA ARG A 14 -22.61 26.60 24.98
C ARG A 14 -21.18 26.36 24.51
N SER A 15 -20.45 25.61 25.32
CA SER A 15 -19.11 25.13 25.09
C SER A 15 -19.07 24.09 23.96
N GLY A 16 -18.17 24.30 23.00
CA GLY A 16 -17.56 23.22 22.20
C GLY A 16 -18.21 22.91 20.85
N GLU A 17 -18.18 23.85 19.90
CA GLU A 17 -18.18 23.47 18.47
C GLU A 17 -16.77 22.94 18.11
N PRO A 18 -16.65 21.82 17.38
CA PRO A 18 -15.35 21.38 16.90
C PRO A 18 -14.87 22.39 15.86
N SER A 19 -13.74 23.03 16.14
CA SER A 19 -13.00 23.88 15.22
C SER A 19 -12.65 23.12 13.94
N GLY A 20 -13.51 23.21 12.92
CA GLY A 20 -13.32 22.63 11.61
C GLY A 20 -12.25 23.39 10.83
N GLY A 21 -11.00 22.93 10.88
CA GLY A 21 -9.88 23.60 10.22
C GLY A 21 -8.62 22.75 10.22
N GLY A 22 -8.71 21.50 9.78
CA GLY A 22 -7.51 20.70 9.48
C GLY A 22 -6.83 21.18 8.19
N PRO A 23 -5.58 20.75 7.93
CA PRO A 23 -4.80 21.19 6.75
C PRO A 23 -5.44 20.81 5.41
N LEU A 24 -6.44 19.91 5.43
CA LEU A 24 -7.20 19.46 4.28
C LEU A 24 -8.70 19.78 4.41
N ALA A 25 -9.08 20.76 5.24
CA ALA A 25 -10.47 21.11 5.48
C ALA A 25 -11.22 21.40 4.16
N GLY A 26 -12.25 20.61 3.88
CA GLY A 26 -13.10 20.74 2.68
C GLY A 26 -12.49 20.14 1.40
N ALA A 27 -11.28 19.58 1.46
CA ALA A 27 -10.69 18.89 0.33
C ALA A 27 -11.33 17.52 0.12
N ARG A 28 -11.56 17.13 -1.13
CA ARG A 28 -12.07 15.83 -1.51
C ARG A 28 -10.98 15.00 -2.18
N VAL A 29 -10.58 13.91 -1.52
CA VAL A 29 -9.39 13.12 -1.86
C VAL A 29 -9.79 11.73 -2.34
N LEU A 30 -9.36 11.38 -3.54
CA LEU A 30 -9.55 10.06 -4.14
C LEU A 30 -8.40 9.12 -3.72
N VAL A 31 -8.71 7.99 -3.11
CA VAL A 31 -7.71 6.99 -2.70
C VAL A 31 -7.85 5.74 -3.55
N THR A 32 -6.77 5.30 -4.20
CA THR A 32 -6.84 4.18 -5.16
C THR A 32 -6.69 2.78 -4.55
N ARG A 33 -6.72 2.68 -3.21
CA ARG A 33 -6.55 1.42 -2.46
C ARG A 33 -7.93 0.79 -2.17
N SER A 34 -7.94 -0.53 -1.99
CA SER A 34 -9.13 -1.23 -1.49
C SER A 34 -9.49 -0.76 -0.08
N PRO A 35 -10.77 -0.82 0.33
CA PRO A 35 -11.20 -0.34 1.65
C PRO A 35 -10.40 -0.94 2.81
N GLU A 36 -10.09 -2.23 2.74
CA GLU A 36 -9.36 -2.96 3.79
C GLU A 36 -7.92 -2.44 3.95
N ARG A 37 -7.32 -1.95 2.88
CA ARG A 37 -5.94 -1.42 2.84
C ARG A 37 -5.88 0.10 2.95
N ALA A 38 -7.01 0.77 2.86
CA ALA A 38 -7.14 2.22 2.90
C ALA A 38 -7.52 2.74 4.29
N ALA A 39 -8.01 1.89 5.21
CA ALA A 39 -8.59 2.29 6.49
C ALA A 39 -7.75 3.33 7.26
N ALA A 40 -6.47 3.06 7.53
CA ALA A 40 -5.60 3.99 8.26
C ALA A 40 -5.36 5.32 7.50
N LEU A 41 -5.31 5.28 6.17
CA LEU A 41 -5.18 6.47 5.34
C LEU A 41 -6.48 7.29 5.32
N VAL A 42 -7.64 6.62 5.23
CA VAL A 42 -8.96 7.24 5.32
C VAL A 42 -9.13 7.93 6.68
N ASP A 43 -8.74 7.26 7.77
CA ASP A 43 -8.76 7.84 9.13
C ASP A 43 -7.84 9.06 9.23
N ALA A 44 -6.63 8.97 8.70
CA ALA A 44 -5.66 10.08 8.72
C ALA A 44 -6.15 11.29 7.89
N LEU A 45 -6.69 11.05 6.71
CA LEU A 45 -7.30 12.09 5.85
C LEU A 45 -8.51 12.73 6.53
N GLY A 46 -9.39 11.93 7.14
CA GLY A 46 -10.55 12.41 7.88
C GLY A 46 -10.17 13.28 9.08
N ARG A 47 -9.17 12.86 9.87
CA ARG A 47 -8.61 13.69 10.96
C ARG A 47 -8.01 15.01 10.47
N ALA A 48 -7.49 15.03 9.25
CA ALA A 48 -6.99 16.23 8.59
C ALA A 48 -8.08 17.10 7.95
N GLY A 49 -9.35 16.69 8.00
CA GLY A 49 -10.51 17.44 7.51
C GLY A 49 -10.90 17.16 6.05
N ALA A 50 -10.32 16.13 5.42
CA ALA A 50 -10.65 15.76 4.05
C ALA A 50 -11.87 14.83 3.97
N GLU A 51 -12.71 15.02 2.95
CA GLU A 51 -13.65 14.02 2.50
C GLU A 51 -12.92 12.97 1.66
N THR A 52 -13.02 11.70 2.03
CA THR A 52 -12.32 10.61 1.31
C THR A 52 -13.28 9.81 0.44
N VAL A 53 -12.86 9.58 -0.81
CA VAL A 53 -13.56 8.74 -1.77
C VAL A 53 -12.61 7.63 -2.22
N LEU A 54 -13.10 6.39 -2.29
CA LEU A 54 -12.30 5.25 -2.70
C LEU A 54 -12.56 4.88 -4.15
N LEU A 55 -11.49 4.62 -4.88
CA LEU A 55 -11.52 3.98 -6.20
C LEU A 55 -10.47 2.87 -6.20
N PRO A 56 -10.76 1.69 -5.64
CA PRO A 56 -9.84 0.58 -5.70
C PRO A 56 -9.59 0.24 -7.18
N LEU A 57 -8.33 0.33 -7.60
CA LEU A 57 -7.95 0.05 -8.99
C LEU A 57 -7.38 -1.34 -9.17
N ILE A 58 -6.76 -1.88 -8.12
CA ILE A 58 -6.15 -3.20 -8.13
C ILE A 58 -6.66 -4.06 -6.99
N ASP A 59 -6.67 -5.36 -7.25
CA ASP A 59 -6.81 -6.39 -6.23
C ASP A 59 -5.78 -7.49 -6.49
N PHE A 60 -5.74 -8.49 -5.62
CA PHE A 60 -4.77 -9.57 -5.69
C PHE A 60 -5.47 -10.92 -5.75
N GLU A 61 -5.01 -11.76 -6.67
CA GLU A 61 -5.42 -13.16 -6.77
C GLU A 61 -4.24 -14.07 -6.44
N ARG A 62 -4.53 -15.24 -5.87
CA ARG A 62 -3.58 -16.34 -5.79
C ARG A 62 -3.03 -16.66 -7.18
N ALA A 63 -1.76 -17.04 -7.27
CA ALA A 63 -1.18 -17.48 -8.52
C ALA A 63 -1.97 -18.67 -9.12
N PRO A 64 -2.18 -18.74 -10.45
CA PRO A 64 -2.90 -19.86 -11.06
C PRO A 64 -2.20 -21.20 -10.80
N ASP A 65 -0.87 -21.20 -10.86
CA ASP A 65 -0.05 -22.36 -10.53
C ASP A 65 0.28 -22.38 -9.03
N GLN A 66 -0.68 -22.82 -8.23
CA GLN A 66 -0.47 -23.01 -6.80
C GLN A 66 0.54 -24.11 -6.50
N HIS A 67 0.67 -25.11 -7.37
CA HIS A 67 1.62 -26.21 -7.19
C HIS A 67 3.07 -25.69 -7.21
N ALA A 68 3.41 -24.80 -8.15
CA ALA A 68 4.74 -24.17 -8.17
C ALA A 68 5.05 -23.39 -6.89
N VAL A 69 4.06 -22.70 -6.33
CA VAL A 69 4.21 -21.99 -5.04
C VAL A 69 4.44 -22.98 -3.90
N ASP A 70 3.70 -24.09 -3.87
CA ASP A 70 3.88 -25.14 -2.86
C ASP A 70 5.26 -25.80 -2.97
N VAL A 71 5.71 -26.16 -4.18
CA VAL A 71 7.05 -26.70 -4.41
C VAL A 71 8.15 -25.73 -3.96
N ALA A 72 8.00 -24.44 -4.24
CA ALA A 72 8.95 -23.43 -3.79
C ALA A 72 8.98 -23.29 -2.25
N CYS A 73 7.81 -23.36 -1.61
CA CYS A 73 7.69 -23.35 -0.15
C CYS A 73 8.31 -24.59 0.50
N ASP A 74 8.09 -25.77 -0.08
CA ASP A 74 8.64 -27.02 0.44
C ASP A 74 10.16 -27.07 0.26
N ALA A 75 10.68 -26.59 -0.88
CA ALA A 75 12.12 -26.44 -1.10
C ALA A 75 12.75 -25.43 -0.12
N LEU A 76 12.05 -24.32 0.17
CA LEU A 76 12.46 -23.36 1.20
C LEU A 76 12.53 -24.00 2.58
N ALA A 77 11.47 -24.69 3.00
CA ALA A 77 11.42 -25.39 4.29
C ALA A 77 12.50 -26.47 4.40
N ALA A 78 12.89 -27.10 3.28
CA ALA A 78 13.97 -28.08 3.21
C ALA A 78 15.39 -27.47 3.23
N GLY A 79 15.52 -26.14 3.29
CA GLY A 79 16.83 -25.45 3.33
C GLY A 79 17.53 -25.38 1.97
N ALA A 80 16.78 -25.43 0.87
CA ALA A 80 17.35 -25.34 -0.48
C ALA A 80 17.92 -23.95 -0.82
N PHE A 81 17.56 -22.92 -0.06
CA PHE A 81 17.92 -21.53 -0.33
C PHE A 81 18.70 -20.92 0.83
N ASP A 82 19.75 -20.17 0.50
CA ASP A 82 20.52 -19.38 1.46
C ASP A 82 19.83 -18.02 1.73
N TRP A 83 18.98 -17.59 0.80
CA TRP A 83 18.24 -16.34 0.85
C TRP A 83 16.77 -16.48 0.42
N LEU A 84 15.89 -15.84 1.19
CA LEU A 84 14.53 -15.49 0.78
C LEU A 84 14.47 -13.97 0.54
N VAL A 85 14.18 -13.57 -0.70
CA VAL A 85 14.08 -12.15 -1.08
C VAL A 85 12.63 -11.77 -1.31
N LEU A 86 12.16 -10.73 -0.62
CA LEU A 86 10.77 -10.28 -0.64
C LEU A 86 10.67 -8.80 -1.01
N SER A 87 10.14 -8.54 -2.21
CA SER A 87 9.96 -7.19 -2.74
C SER A 87 8.61 -6.56 -2.41
N SER A 88 7.67 -7.33 -1.85
CA SER A 88 6.28 -6.90 -1.62
C SER A 88 5.72 -7.53 -0.34
N ALA A 89 4.99 -6.74 0.45
CA ALA A 89 4.23 -7.24 1.59
C ALA A 89 3.13 -8.24 1.15
N THR A 90 2.60 -8.10 -0.07
CA THR A 90 1.64 -9.07 -0.64
C THR A 90 2.24 -10.46 -0.75
N THR A 91 3.53 -10.57 -1.09
CA THR A 91 4.22 -11.88 -1.11
C THR A 91 4.26 -12.50 0.29
N VAL A 92 4.45 -11.69 1.34
CA VAL A 92 4.43 -12.19 2.73
C VAL A 92 3.05 -12.76 3.08
N HIS A 93 1.96 -12.15 2.62
CA HIS A 93 0.61 -12.70 2.80
C HIS A 93 0.42 -14.05 2.09
N VAL A 94 1.01 -14.24 0.90
CA VAL A 94 1.01 -15.56 0.24
C VAL A 94 1.74 -16.59 1.11
N LEU A 95 2.91 -16.25 1.65
CA LEU A 95 3.66 -17.15 2.53
C LEU A 95 2.92 -17.44 3.84
N LEU A 96 2.21 -16.46 4.38
CA LEU A 96 1.34 -16.65 5.56
C LEU A 96 0.21 -17.64 5.30
N GLU A 97 -0.51 -17.50 4.17
CA GLU A 97 -1.53 -18.50 3.78
C GLU A 97 -0.91 -19.89 3.62
N LYS A 98 0.25 -19.98 2.95
CA LYS A 98 0.95 -21.27 2.73
C LYS A 98 1.49 -21.91 4.00
N ALA A 99 1.92 -21.11 4.96
CA ALA A 99 2.30 -21.60 6.29
C ALA A 99 1.07 -22.10 7.06
N ALA A 100 -0.03 -21.34 7.02
CA ALA A 100 -1.28 -21.71 7.69
C ALA A 100 -1.88 -23.01 7.12
N ASP A 101 -1.84 -23.21 5.79
CA ASP A 101 -2.25 -24.46 5.14
C ASP A 101 -1.45 -25.68 5.64
N ARG A 102 -0.21 -25.46 6.09
CA ARG A 102 0.69 -26.47 6.66
C ARG A 102 0.58 -26.58 8.19
N GLY A 103 -0.29 -25.79 8.82
CA GLY A 103 -0.57 -25.85 10.26
C GLY A 103 0.43 -25.10 11.14
N PHE A 104 1.24 -24.18 10.58
CA PHE A 104 2.20 -23.39 11.35
C PHE A 104 2.21 -21.91 10.95
N GLY A 105 2.86 -21.06 11.76
CA GLY A 105 3.07 -19.65 11.46
C GLY A 105 4.23 -19.43 10.49
N LEU A 106 4.41 -18.19 10.01
CA LEU A 106 5.43 -17.85 9.02
C LEU A 106 6.86 -18.27 9.43
N ALA A 107 7.21 -18.17 10.71
CA ALA A 107 8.48 -18.63 11.25
C ALA A 107 8.73 -20.15 11.06
N GLY A 108 7.68 -20.96 10.99
CA GLY A 108 7.79 -22.40 10.71
C GLY A 108 8.09 -22.72 9.24
N LEU A 109 7.88 -21.77 8.33
CA LEU A 109 8.12 -21.96 6.90
C LEU A 109 9.58 -21.67 6.50
N VAL A 110 10.26 -20.80 7.25
CA VAL A 110 11.61 -20.33 6.91
C VAL A 110 12.62 -20.92 7.90
N PRO A 111 13.55 -21.79 7.45
CA PRO A 111 14.57 -22.36 8.32
C PRO A 111 15.52 -21.29 8.89
N GLU A 112 16.08 -21.54 10.07
CA GLU A 112 17.03 -20.62 10.74
C GLU A 112 18.27 -20.29 9.90
N GLY A 113 18.70 -21.20 9.01
CA GLY A 113 19.84 -21.00 8.12
C GLY A 113 19.56 -20.08 6.93
N THR A 114 18.28 -19.76 6.65
CA THR A 114 17.90 -18.93 5.50
C THR A 114 17.86 -17.46 5.90
N ARG A 115 18.69 -16.65 5.24
CA ARG A 115 18.67 -15.19 5.45
C ARG A 115 17.53 -14.55 4.68
N ILE A 116 17.00 -13.44 5.21
CA ILE A 116 15.85 -12.76 4.61
C ILE A 116 16.25 -11.36 4.19
N ALA A 117 15.91 -11.00 2.95
CA ALA A 117 16.04 -9.65 2.44
C ALA A 117 14.68 -9.06 2.09
N ALA A 118 14.44 -7.81 2.46
CA ALA A 118 13.23 -7.07 2.10
C ALA A 118 13.59 -5.72 1.48
N ILE A 119 12.82 -5.27 0.50
CA ILE A 119 13.05 -3.96 -0.14
C ILE A 119 12.64 -2.80 0.77
N GLY A 120 11.50 -2.92 1.46
CA GLY A 120 10.87 -1.81 2.16
C GLY A 120 10.52 -2.09 3.62
N PRO A 121 10.33 -1.03 4.43
CA PRO A 121 10.04 -1.15 5.86
C PRO A 121 8.69 -1.81 6.14
N ALA A 122 7.69 -1.65 5.27
CA ALA A 122 6.40 -2.33 5.43
C ALA A 122 6.55 -3.86 5.36
N THR A 123 7.24 -4.36 4.32
CA THR A 123 7.55 -5.79 4.18
C THR A 123 8.38 -6.30 5.36
N ARG A 124 9.38 -5.53 5.81
CA ARG A 124 10.18 -5.85 7.00
C ARG A 124 9.32 -6.01 8.25
N ARG A 125 8.47 -5.02 8.55
CA ARG A 125 7.59 -5.05 9.73
C ARG A 125 6.66 -6.26 9.72
N LEU A 126 6.09 -6.59 8.56
CA LEU A 126 5.20 -7.75 8.44
C LEU A 126 5.95 -9.07 8.69
N LEU A 127 7.17 -9.21 8.16
CA LEU A 127 8.03 -10.38 8.43
C LEU A 127 8.39 -10.49 9.92
N GLU A 128 8.80 -9.39 10.54
CA GLU A 128 9.15 -9.34 11.97
C GLU A 128 7.95 -9.63 12.87
N SER A 129 6.76 -9.16 12.52
CA SER A 129 5.51 -9.50 13.22
C SER A 129 5.17 -11.00 13.13
N GLY A 130 5.64 -11.67 12.07
CA GLY A 130 5.55 -13.12 11.88
C GLY A 130 6.65 -13.92 12.58
N GLY A 131 7.49 -13.28 13.40
CA GLY A 131 8.56 -13.93 14.16
C GLY A 131 9.86 -14.15 13.38
N LEU A 132 10.01 -13.55 12.19
CA LEU A 132 11.21 -13.68 11.36
C LEU A 132 12.17 -12.51 11.55
N THR A 133 13.48 -12.77 11.48
CA THR A 133 14.49 -11.71 11.50
C THR A 133 14.89 -11.36 10.07
N VAL A 134 14.71 -10.10 9.68
CA VAL A 134 15.15 -9.61 8.36
C VAL A 134 16.62 -9.23 8.41
N SER A 135 17.44 -9.93 7.63
CA SER A 135 18.89 -9.78 7.61
C SER A 135 19.38 -8.61 6.77
N LEU A 136 18.62 -8.21 5.74
CA LEU A 136 19.02 -7.15 4.82
C LEU A 136 17.82 -6.29 4.38
N VAL A 137 17.96 -4.98 4.54
CA VAL A 137 17.08 -3.96 3.96
C VAL A 137 17.98 -2.81 3.49
N PRO A 138 17.77 -2.26 2.27
CA PRO A 138 18.54 -1.10 1.83
C PRO A 138 18.24 0.11 2.72
N ALA A 139 19.29 0.71 3.28
CA ALA A 139 19.16 1.89 4.15
C ALA A 139 18.75 3.16 3.38
N GLY A 140 19.12 3.23 2.10
CA GLY A 140 18.81 4.35 1.21
C GLY A 140 17.58 4.07 0.37
N GLU A 141 17.80 3.71 -0.89
CA GLU A 141 16.71 3.52 -1.84
C GLU A 141 15.93 2.23 -1.59
N GLN A 142 14.64 2.34 -1.26
CA GLN A 142 13.73 1.21 -1.06
C GLN A 142 13.22 0.68 -2.41
N SER A 143 14.15 0.22 -3.25
CA SER A 143 13.88 -0.29 -4.60
C SER A 143 14.70 -1.54 -4.89
N ALA A 144 14.46 -2.16 -6.06
CA ALA A 144 15.31 -3.23 -6.55
C ALA A 144 16.78 -2.76 -6.68
N ALA A 145 17.01 -1.57 -7.23
CA ALA A 145 18.34 -1.00 -7.37
C ALA A 145 19.03 -0.78 -6.02
N GLY A 146 18.30 -0.26 -5.03
CA GLY A 146 18.86 -0.06 -3.70
C GLY A 146 19.21 -1.36 -2.99
N LEU A 147 18.37 -2.39 -3.09
CA LEU A 147 18.69 -3.72 -2.54
C LEU A 147 19.91 -4.33 -3.22
N LEU A 148 20.02 -4.22 -4.56
CA LEU A 148 21.16 -4.70 -5.31
C LEU A 148 22.47 -3.98 -4.94
N GLY A 149 22.41 -2.68 -4.65
CA GLY A 149 23.56 -1.89 -4.23
C GLY A 149 24.16 -2.30 -2.88
N VAL A 150 23.38 -3.00 -2.04
CA VAL A 150 23.84 -3.54 -0.75
C VAL A 150 23.89 -5.08 -0.73
N TRP A 151 23.69 -5.72 -1.88
CA TRP A 151 23.65 -7.18 -1.96
C TRP A 151 25.05 -7.76 -1.69
N PRO A 152 25.20 -8.73 -0.77
CA PRO A 152 26.52 -9.26 -0.40
C PRO A 152 27.15 -10.15 -1.47
N GLY A 153 26.43 -10.47 -2.55
CA GLY A 153 26.88 -11.34 -3.64
C GLY A 153 26.58 -12.82 -3.40
N GLY A 154 26.35 -13.55 -4.49
CA GLY A 154 26.16 -15.00 -4.49
C GLY A 154 24.93 -15.54 -3.76
N GLY A 155 24.89 -16.86 -3.61
CA GLY A 155 23.89 -17.62 -2.85
C GLY A 155 22.75 -18.20 -3.69
N ARG A 156 22.09 -19.24 -3.17
CA ARG A 156 20.84 -19.79 -3.71
C ARG A 156 19.68 -18.95 -3.19
N ILE A 157 18.94 -18.33 -4.10
CA ILE A 157 17.98 -17.29 -3.77
C ILE A 157 16.59 -17.74 -4.24
N LEU A 158 15.64 -17.75 -3.32
CA LEU A 158 14.22 -17.79 -3.66
C LEU A 158 13.67 -16.37 -3.74
N LEU A 159 13.06 -16.04 -4.88
CA LEU A 159 12.42 -14.75 -5.14
C LEU A 159 10.95 -14.98 -5.56
N PRO A 160 10.02 -15.08 -4.59
CA PRO A 160 8.60 -15.10 -4.89
C PRO A 160 8.11 -13.67 -5.19
N GLN A 161 7.38 -13.49 -6.29
CA GLN A 161 7.04 -12.16 -6.80
C GLN A 161 5.68 -12.11 -7.49
N ALA A 162 5.19 -10.90 -7.80
CA ALA A 162 3.99 -10.71 -8.60
C ALA A 162 4.20 -11.20 -10.04
N ASP A 163 3.10 -11.56 -10.71
CA ASP A 163 3.08 -11.88 -12.14
C ASP A 163 3.62 -10.75 -13.05
N ILE A 164 3.44 -9.50 -12.61
CA ILE A 164 3.88 -8.29 -13.32
C ILE A 164 5.18 -7.70 -12.75
N ALA A 165 5.96 -8.48 -11.99
CA ALA A 165 7.23 -8.01 -11.44
C ALA A 165 8.26 -7.75 -12.55
N ALA A 166 8.97 -6.62 -12.47
CA ALA A 166 10.05 -6.31 -13.40
C ALA A 166 11.24 -7.26 -13.19
N ALA A 167 11.91 -7.63 -14.29
CA ALA A 167 13.05 -8.53 -14.26
C ALA A 167 14.29 -7.94 -13.54
N THR A 168 14.34 -6.62 -13.35
CA THR A 168 15.48 -5.88 -12.77
C THR A 168 16.06 -6.51 -11.51
N LEU A 169 15.22 -6.93 -10.57
CA LEU A 169 15.70 -7.53 -9.32
C LEU A 169 16.30 -8.92 -9.55
N ALA A 170 15.58 -9.78 -10.29
CA ALA A 170 16.04 -11.14 -10.56
C ALA A 170 17.34 -11.13 -11.38
N ASP A 171 17.41 -10.30 -12.42
CA ASP A 171 18.58 -10.18 -13.28
C ASP A 171 19.76 -9.55 -12.55
N GLY A 172 19.52 -8.54 -11.71
CA GLY A 172 20.56 -7.95 -10.88
C GLY A 172 21.14 -8.94 -9.86
N LEU A 173 20.30 -9.76 -9.23
CA LEU A 173 20.76 -10.78 -8.29
C LEU A 173 21.58 -11.87 -8.99
N ARG A 174 21.19 -12.28 -10.21
CA ARG A 174 21.97 -13.20 -11.05
C ARG A 174 23.31 -12.59 -11.47
N ALA A 175 23.30 -11.31 -11.88
CA ALA A 175 24.52 -10.59 -12.23
C ALA A 175 25.48 -10.45 -11.04
N ALA A 176 24.96 -10.39 -9.82
CA ALA A 176 25.74 -10.44 -8.57
C ALA A 176 26.18 -11.87 -8.17
N GLY A 177 26.05 -12.86 -9.05
CA GLY A 177 26.49 -14.24 -8.86
C GLY A 177 25.49 -15.14 -8.13
N GLY A 178 24.25 -14.69 -7.92
CA GLY A 178 23.20 -15.48 -7.28
C GLY A 178 22.58 -16.54 -8.20
N ASP A 179 22.27 -17.71 -7.64
CA ASP A 179 21.42 -18.72 -8.27
C ASP A 179 19.96 -18.43 -7.92
N VAL A 180 19.25 -17.72 -8.81
CA VAL A 180 17.93 -17.14 -8.54
C VAL A 180 16.80 -18.02 -9.07
N SER A 181 16.07 -18.63 -8.15
CA SER A 181 14.78 -19.30 -8.39
C SER A 181 13.64 -18.30 -8.19
N THR A 182 12.91 -17.99 -9.26
CA THR A 182 11.72 -17.12 -9.19
C THR A 182 10.44 -17.93 -9.22
N VAL A 183 9.43 -17.53 -8.44
CA VAL A 183 8.07 -18.09 -8.52
C VAL A 183 7.03 -16.97 -8.52
N THR A 184 6.01 -17.09 -9.38
CA THR A 184 4.86 -16.18 -9.34
C THR A 184 4.03 -16.52 -8.12
N ALA A 185 4.08 -15.68 -7.09
CA ALA A 185 3.38 -15.89 -5.82
C ALA A 185 1.91 -15.45 -5.88
N TYR A 186 1.62 -14.39 -6.63
CA TYR A 186 0.28 -13.84 -6.79
C TYR A 186 0.13 -13.09 -8.11
N ARG A 187 -1.11 -12.79 -8.48
CA ARG A 187 -1.45 -11.94 -9.62
C ARG A 187 -2.01 -10.60 -9.17
N THR A 188 -1.56 -9.53 -9.82
CA THR A 188 -2.20 -8.22 -9.68
C THR A 188 -3.28 -8.08 -10.74
N VAL A 189 -4.54 -7.99 -10.32
CA VAL A 189 -5.71 -7.89 -11.22
C VAL A 189 -6.41 -6.56 -11.05
N ASP A 190 -7.35 -6.27 -11.97
CA ASP A 190 -8.28 -5.15 -11.78
C ASP A 190 -9.20 -5.46 -10.60
N TYR A 191 -9.58 -4.42 -9.85
CA TYR A 191 -10.55 -4.58 -8.78
C TYR A 191 -11.97 -4.72 -9.35
N PRO A 192 -12.82 -5.62 -8.78
CA PRO A 192 -12.49 -6.59 -7.74
C PRO A 192 -11.84 -7.86 -8.30
N ALA A 193 -10.99 -8.52 -7.50
CA ALA A 193 -10.56 -9.87 -7.80
C ALA A 193 -11.74 -10.84 -7.79
N ALA A 194 -11.64 -11.94 -8.55
CA ALA A 194 -12.65 -12.98 -8.47
C ALA A 194 -12.65 -13.63 -7.08
N ALA A 195 -13.82 -13.78 -6.48
CA ALA A 195 -13.97 -14.15 -5.08
C ALA A 195 -13.26 -15.47 -4.73
N GLU A 196 -13.29 -16.44 -5.62
CA GLU A 196 -12.69 -17.76 -5.45
C GLU A 196 -11.15 -17.76 -5.52
N ARG A 197 -10.54 -16.73 -6.13
CA ARG A 197 -9.09 -16.58 -6.24
C ARG A 197 -8.52 -15.45 -5.39
N ARG A 198 -9.37 -14.59 -4.81
CA ARG A 198 -8.95 -13.41 -4.05
C ARG A 198 -8.00 -13.81 -2.92
N LEU A 199 -6.83 -13.16 -2.90
CA LEU A 199 -5.84 -13.28 -1.85
C LEU A 199 -6.22 -12.35 -0.70
N ALA A 200 -6.24 -12.86 0.53
CA ALA A 200 -6.56 -12.04 1.69
C ALA A 200 -5.35 -11.17 2.08
N VAL A 201 -5.32 -9.92 1.61
CA VAL A 201 -4.28 -8.95 1.96
C VAL A 201 -4.81 -7.98 3.01
N GLN A 202 -4.17 -7.95 4.18
CA GLN A 202 -4.50 -7.00 5.24
C GLN A 202 -3.65 -5.72 5.10
N ALA A 203 -4.05 -4.65 5.79
CA ALA A 203 -3.24 -3.42 5.81
C ALA A 203 -1.91 -3.65 6.55
N ASP A 204 -0.85 -2.98 6.08
CA ASP A 204 0.53 -3.05 6.62
C ASP A 204 0.70 -2.35 7.99
N ASP A 205 -0.37 -1.76 8.52
CA ASP A 205 -0.26 -0.64 9.46
C ASP A 205 -0.50 -1.04 10.93
N GLY A 206 -0.63 -2.33 11.25
CA GLY A 206 -0.67 -2.84 12.64
C GLY A 206 -1.77 -2.27 13.55
N GLY A 207 -2.69 -1.47 13.00
CA GLY A 207 -3.74 -0.82 13.76
C GLY A 207 -4.86 -1.78 14.13
N ALA A 208 -5.41 -1.58 15.33
CA ALA A 208 -6.68 -2.19 15.73
C ALA A 208 -7.73 -1.96 14.63
N ARG A 209 -8.63 -2.92 14.42
CA ARG A 209 -9.79 -2.79 13.53
C ARG A 209 -10.65 -1.59 13.98
N HIS A 210 -10.30 -0.40 13.52
CA HIS A 210 -11.17 0.75 13.58
C HIS A 210 -12.10 0.67 12.37
N GLN A 211 -13.39 0.86 12.60
CA GLN A 211 -14.32 1.05 11.52
C GLN A 211 -13.97 2.42 10.92
N PRO A 212 -13.47 2.48 9.67
CA PRO A 212 -13.10 3.76 9.07
C PRO A 212 -14.35 4.65 8.98
N PRO A 213 -14.21 5.99 9.01
CA PRO A 213 -15.32 6.90 8.78
C PRO A 213 -15.96 6.60 7.43
N SER A 214 -17.19 7.08 7.23
CA SER A 214 -17.95 6.87 6.00
C SER A 214 -17.12 7.24 4.77
N TYR A 215 -16.95 6.30 3.85
CA TYR A 215 -16.33 6.52 2.55
C TYR A 215 -17.32 6.17 1.44
N SER A 216 -17.18 6.79 0.27
CA SER A 216 -17.91 6.42 -0.93
C SER A 216 -17.01 5.59 -1.85
N LEU A 217 -17.56 4.55 -2.48
CA LEU A 217 -16.86 3.76 -3.49
C LEU A 217 -17.27 4.23 -4.88
N LEU A 218 -16.30 4.60 -5.71
CA LEU A 218 -16.52 4.97 -7.11
C LEU A 218 -16.15 3.83 -8.05
N THR A 219 -16.83 3.79 -9.19
CA THR A 219 -16.36 3.06 -10.38
C THR A 219 -15.35 3.93 -11.14
N PRO A 220 -14.54 3.35 -12.05
CA PRO A 220 -13.66 4.13 -12.91
C PRO A 220 -14.39 5.23 -13.68
N GLU A 221 -15.59 4.95 -14.21
CA GLU A 221 -16.41 5.93 -14.92
C GLU A 221 -16.90 7.04 -13.99
N GLY A 222 -17.35 6.67 -12.78
CA GLY A 222 -17.75 7.62 -11.75
C GLY A 222 -16.61 8.54 -11.36
N ALA A 223 -15.43 7.98 -11.08
CA ALA A 223 -14.24 8.76 -10.77
C ALA A 223 -13.82 9.67 -11.93
N ALA A 224 -13.85 9.19 -13.17
CA ALA A 224 -13.57 10.02 -14.33
C ALA A 224 -14.53 11.21 -14.43
N ALA A 225 -15.83 11.01 -14.16
CA ALA A 225 -16.84 12.06 -14.18
C ALA A 225 -16.65 13.08 -13.04
N GLU A 226 -16.36 12.61 -11.82
CA GLU A 226 -16.06 13.46 -10.66
C GLU A 226 -14.80 14.30 -10.88
N ILE A 227 -13.73 13.69 -11.42
CA ILE A 227 -12.49 14.39 -11.80
C ILE A 227 -12.75 15.41 -12.90
N ALA A 228 -13.53 15.06 -13.94
CA ALA A 228 -13.85 15.99 -15.04
C ALA A 228 -14.59 17.23 -14.55
N ALA A 229 -15.44 17.06 -13.55
CA ALA A 229 -16.26 18.12 -12.98
C ALA A 229 -15.53 18.93 -11.90
N GLY A 230 -14.25 18.67 -11.65
CA GLY A 230 -13.47 19.37 -10.63
C GLY A 230 -13.95 19.08 -9.20
N ARG A 231 -14.59 17.92 -8.95
CA ARG A 231 -15.08 17.51 -7.63
C ARG A 231 -14.08 16.68 -6.83
N ILE A 232 -12.88 16.45 -7.38
CA ILE A 232 -11.78 15.73 -6.74
C ILE A 232 -10.56 16.64 -6.80
N ASP A 233 -10.07 17.04 -5.63
CA ASP A 233 -8.93 17.98 -5.53
C ASP A 233 -7.59 17.26 -5.66
N ALA A 234 -7.51 16.03 -5.15
CA ALA A 234 -6.31 15.21 -5.20
C ALA A 234 -6.64 13.71 -5.37
N ALA A 235 -5.74 12.99 -6.03
CA ALA A 235 -5.78 11.54 -6.15
C ALA A 235 -4.48 10.92 -5.61
N ILE A 236 -4.60 9.95 -4.71
CA ILE A 236 -3.48 9.22 -4.12
C ILE A 236 -3.29 7.89 -4.83
N ALA A 237 -2.13 7.69 -5.46
CA ALA A 237 -1.71 6.41 -6.00
C ALA A 237 -0.60 5.80 -5.15
N ALA A 238 -0.87 4.62 -4.59
CA ALA A 238 0.04 3.97 -3.65
C ALA A 238 0.87 2.81 -4.24
N SER A 239 0.86 2.66 -5.56
CA SER A 239 1.70 1.67 -6.25
C SER A 239 1.83 1.99 -7.74
N PRO A 240 2.89 1.53 -8.42
CA PRO A 240 3.01 1.63 -9.88
C PRO A 240 1.81 1.04 -10.63
N SER A 241 1.27 -0.09 -10.14
CA SER A 241 0.11 -0.75 -10.75
C SER A 241 -1.18 0.07 -10.66
N ALA A 242 -1.34 0.85 -9.58
CA ALA A 242 -2.45 1.79 -9.45
C ALA A 242 -2.26 2.99 -10.40
N VAL A 243 -1.04 3.53 -10.52
CA VAL A 243 -0.75 4.62 -11.46
C VAL A 243 -1.05 4.22 -12.92
N ARG A 244 -0.67 3.02 -13.35
CA ARG A 244 -0.98 2.51 -14.71
C ARG A 244 -2.47 2.47 -15.02
N ARG A 245 -3.31 2.24 -14.01
CA ARG A 245 -4.77 2.20 -14.16
C ARG A 245 -5.38 3.59 -14.02
N LEU A 246 -4.79 4.39 -13.15
CA LEU A 246 -5.17 5.78 -12.95
C LEU A 246 -4.83 6.63 -14.18
N SER A 247 -3.81 6.29 -14.97
CA SER A 247 -3.47 7.05 -16.19
C SER A 247 -4.57 7.06 -17.25
N ALA A 248 -5.48 6.08 -17.22
CA ALA A 248 -6.68 6.12 -18.05
C ALA A 248 -7.72 7.16 -17.59
N LEU A 249 -7.58 7.67 -16.36
CA LEU A 249 -8.52 8.55 -15.66
C LEU A 249 -7.91 9.94 -15.34
N ALA A 250 -6.60 10.01 -15.15
CA ALA A 250 -5.83 11.19 -14.76
C ALA A 250 -5.23 11.94 -15.97
N GLY A 251 -4.89 13.21 -15.76
CA GLY A 251 -4.43 14.13 -16.82
C GLY A 251 -5.43 15.26 -17.13
N ARG A 252 -6.48 15.42 -16.31
CA ARG A 252 -7.43 16.53 -16.42
C ARG A 252 -7.06 17.66 -15.45
N PRO A 253 -7.14 18.94 -15.87
CA PRO A 253 -6.80 20.07 -15.03
C PRO A 253 -7.66 20.08 -13.75
N GLY A 254 -7.03 20.24 -12.59
CA GLY A 254 -7.70 20.41 -11.28
C GLY A 254 -7.45 19.31 -10.25
N CYS A 255 -7.16 18.07 -10.67
CA CYS A 255 -6.88 16.96 -9.75
C CYS A 255 -5.37 16.73 -9.62
N ARG A 256 -4.83 16.93 -8.41
CA ARG A 256 -3.40 16.75 -8.13
C ARG A 256 -3.08 15.30 -7.83
N LEU A 257 -2.17 14.71 -8.61
CA LEU A 257 -1.68 13.35 -8.36
C LEU A 257 -0.63 13.37 -7.24
N VAL A 258 -0.89 12.62 -6.17
CA VAL A 258 0.04 12.38 -5.07
C VAL A 258 0.42 10.91 -5.08
N VAL A 259 1.70 10.61 -4.93
CA VAL A 259 2.21 9.23 -4.96
C VAL A 259 2.97 8.87 -3.69
N ILE A 260 2.89 7.59 -3.30
CA ILE A 260 3.45 7.12 -2.02
C ILE A 260 4.99 7.08 -1.98
N GLY A 261 5.65 7.08 -3.14
CA GLY A 261 7.09 6.96 -3.19
C GLY A 261 7.66 6.94 -4.60
N ARG A 262 8.99 6.90 -4.69
CA ARG A 262 9.76 7.10 -5.92
C ARG A 262 9.38 6.15 -7.06
N SER A 263 9.29 4.84 -6.81
CA SER A 263 8.93 3.88 -7.87
C SER A 263 7.55 4.15 -8.48
N THR A 264 6.63 4.69 -7.68
CA THR A 264 5.30 5.09 -8.14
C THR A 264 5.37 6.40 -8.93
N ALA A 265 6.24 7.33 -8.53
CA ALA A 265 6.53 8.56 -9.28
C ALA A 265 7.20 8.27 -10.64
N GLU A 266 8.21 7.39 -10.69
CA GLU A 266 8.86 6.96 -11.92
C GLU A 266 7.86 6.35 -12.91
N GLN A 267 6.93 5.53 -12.41
CA GLN A 267 5.86 4.99 -13.23
C GLN A 267 4.91 6.07 -13.76
N ALA A 268 4.62 7.10 -12.97
CA ALA A 268 3.78 8.22 -13.40
C ALA A 268 4.47 9.04 -14.50
N VAL A 269 5.76 9.36 -14.31
CA VAL A 269 6.59 10.05 -15.31
C VAL A 269 6.67 9.27 -16.61
N ALA A 270 6.89 7.94 -16.54
CA ALA A 270 6.92 7.07 -17.72
C ALA A 270 5.60 7.06 -18.52
N LEU A 271 4.48 7.41 -17.88
CA LEU A 271 3.16 7.50 -18.51
C LEU A 271 2.77 8.95 -18.86
N GLY A 272 3.68 9.92 -18.67
CA GLY A 272 3.43 11.33 -18.94
C GLY A 272 2.45 11.98 -17.95
N LEU A 273 2.27 11.41 -16.75
CA LEU A 273 1.46 12.01 -15.69
C LEU A 273 2.31 12.98 -14.87
N ASP A 274 1.74 14.16 -14.60
CA ASP A 274 2.35 15.13 -13.68
C ASP A 274 2.09 14.72 -12.22
N VAL A 275 3.16 14.64 -11.43
CA VAL A 275 3.12 14.26 -10.01
C VAL A 275 3.25 15.53 -9.18
N ALA A 276 2.15 15.94 -8.54
CA ALA A 276 2.11 17.16 -7.73
C ALA A 276 2.92 17.02 -6.44
N ALA A 277 2.95 15.82 -5.83
CA ALA A 277 3.78 15.54 -4.67
C ALA A 277 4.11 14.04 -4.55
N VAL A 278 5.28 13.76 -3.97
CA VAL A 278 5.69 12.44 -3.50
C VAL A 278 5.73 12.49 -1.98
N ALA A 279 5.18 11.48 -1.30
CA ALA A 279 5.31 11.39 0.15
C ALA A 279 6.76 11.13 0.57
N ASP A 280 7.24 11.87 1.56
CA ASP A 280 8.59 11.71 2.11
C ASP A 280 8.74 10.35 2.82
N GLU A 281 7.66 9.89 3.45
CA GLU A 281 7.55 8.57 4.05
C GLU A 281 6.35 7.80 3.48
N PRO A 282 6.48 6.49 3.21
CA PRO A 282 5.40 5.66 2.69
C PRO A 282 4.43 5.24 3.81
N THR A 283 3.87 6.22 4.51
CA THR A 283 2.95 6.08 5.65
C THR A 283 1.66 6.87 5.41
N PRO A 284 0.56 6.55 6.12
CA PRO A 284 -0.66 7.37 6.07
C PRO A 284 -0.40 8.86 6.32
N ASP A 285 0.36 9.20 7.36
CA ASP A 285 0.66 10.58 7.71
C ASP A 285 1.56 11.27 6.68
N GLY A 286 2.54 10.55 6.11
CA GLY A 286 3.37 11.05 5.02
C GLY A 286 2.56 11.38 3.75
N LEU A 287 1.55 10.55 3.44
CA LEU A 287 0.61 10.82 2.34
C LEU A 287 -0.28 12.03 2.63
N VAL A 288 -0.80 12.17 3.86
CA VAL A 288 -1.59 13.36 4.26
C VAL A 288 -0.78 14.64 4.10
N ALA A 289 0.47 14.65 4.57
CA ALA A 289 1.37 15.79 4.41
C ALA A 289 1.64 16.13 2.94
N ALA A 290 1.85 15.12 2.09
CA ALA A 290 2.04 15.30 0.66
C ALA A 290 0.80 15.88 -0.05
N VAL A 291 -0.40 15.44 0.32
CA VAL A 291 -1.65 16.03 -0.18
C VAL A 291 -1.78 17.49 0.24
N ALA A 292 -1.50 17.81 1.51
CA ALA A 292 -1.60 19.18 2.00
C ALA A 292 -0.65 20.12 1.24
N LYS A 293 0.59 19.68 0.99
CA LYS A 293 1.58 20.40 0.18
C LYS A 293 1.15 20.55 -1.28
N ALA A 294 0.56 19.53 -1.88
CA ALA A 294 0.09 19.58 -3.26
C ALA A 294 -1.09 20.57 -3.44
N LEU A 295 -2.01 20.61 -2.47
CA LEU A 295 -3.17 21.50 -2.51
C LEU A 295 -2.83 22.94 -2.16
N ASN A 296 -1.90 23.15 -1.22
CA ASN A 296 -1.46 24.45 -0.75
C ASN A 296 0.04 24.62 -0.99
N PRO A 297 0.47 24.89 -2.25
CA PRO A 297 1.87 25.17 -2.54
C PRO A 297 2.33 26.46 -1.82
N PRO A 298 3.60 26.52 -1.38
CA PRO A 298 4.17 27.68 -0.68
C PRO A 298 4.25 28.95 -1.54
#